data_AF-A0A7J7IXQ1-F1
#
_entry.id   AF-A0A7J7IXQ1-F1
#
_cell.length_a   1.000
_cell.length_b   1.000
_cell.length_c   1.000
_cell.angle_alpha   90.00
_cell.angle_beta   90.00
_cell.angle_gamma   90.00
#
_symmetry.space_group_name_H-M   'P 1'
#
loop_
_entity.id
_entity.type
_entity.pdbx_description
1 polymer ?
#
loop_
_entity_poly.entity_id
_entity_poly.type
_entity_poly.pdbx_seq_one_letter_code
_entity_poly.pdbx_strand_id
1 'polypeptide(L)'
;MEIGKRGIPKLREILRRQRGDSESSDAPDVEFVYDDADEHTVELAELYSYTEYPDFALNKQAFTEHFAQYGRHDGGWSTANDSLRSNYLLHLLNDIEMADRARRLQLLRSILYLCQGVFGEAETESQLMSNSRHNVFLLYESGFFVILIELLNLEAENSVAASAPLRKPAVSIADSTELR
;
A
#
# COMPACT_ATOMS: atom_id res chain seq x y z
N MET A 1 1.43 12.08 -73.99
CA MET A 1 2.47 13.07 -73.58
C MET A 1 1.72 14.33 -73.23
N GLU A 2 1.73 14.92 -72.03
CA GLU A 2 2.61 14.87 -70.85
C GLU A 2 1.79 15.15 -69.57
N ILE A 3 2.30 14.67 -68.44
CA ILE A 3 1.79 14.87 -67.09
C ILE A 3 2.45 16.13 -66.50
N GLY A 4 1.66 17.14 -66.11
CA GLY A 4 2.14 18.40 -65.52
C GLY A 4 1.54 18.68 -64.14
N LYS A 5 2.31 18.36 -63.10
CA LYS A 5 2.02 18.43 -61.65
C LYS A 5 1.53 19.81 -61.17
N ARG A 6 0.30 19.91 -60.64
CA ARG A 6 -0.10 20.99 -59.71
C ARG A 6 0.13 20.53 -58.29
N GLY A 7 1.32 20.84 -57.76
CA GLY A 7 1.67 20.60 -56.36
C GLY A 7 0.77 21.41 -55.43
N ILE A 8 0.28 20.76 -54.38
CA ILE A 8 -0.55 21.31 -53.31
C ILE A 8 0.37 22.10 -52.35
N PRO A 9 0.44 23.45 -52.41
CA PRO A 9 1.37 24.20 -51.57
C PRO A 9 0.85 24.34 -50.14
N LYS A 10 -0.46 24.15 -49.93
CA LYS A 10 -1.14 24.45 -48.66
C LYS A 10 -1.13 23.31 -47.63
N LEU A 11 -0.90 22.05 -48.03
CA LEU A 11 -0.94 20.92 -47.08
C LEU A 11 0.34 20.84 -46.22
N ARG A 12 1.50 21.20 -46.78
CA ARG A 12 2.77 21.27 -46.03
C ARG A 12 2.76 22.38 -44.98
N GLU A 13 2.10 23.49 -45.26
CA GLU A 13 2.00 24.62 -44.33
C GLU A 13 1.04 24.32 -43.17
N ILE A 14 -0.06 23.61 -43.44
CA ILE A 14 -1.01 23.13 -42.42
C ILE A 14 -0.36 22.07 -41.50
N LEU A 15 0.39 21.12 -42.05
CA LEU A 15 1.12 20.12 -41.26
C LEU A 15 2.25 20.72 -40.42
N ARG A 16 2.87 21.81 -40.89
CA ARG A 16 3.90 22.53 -40.13
C ARG A 16 3.31 23.31 -38.95
N ARG A 17 2.09 23.83 -39.08
CA ARG A 17 1.36 24.47 -37.96
C ARG A 17 0.91 23.46 -36.91
N GLN A 18 0.51 22.24 -37.30
CA GLN A 18 0.13 21.21 -36.33
C GLN A 18 1.29 20.68 -35.48
N ARG A 19 2.54 20.90 -35.90
CA ARG A 19 3.74 20.48 -35.15
C ARG A 19 4.32 21.59 -34.25
N GLY A 20 3.78 22.81 -34.31
CA GLY A 20 4.32 23.98 -33.65
C GLY A 20 3.69 24.34 -32.29
N ASP A 21 2.59 23.70 -31.91
CA ASP A 21 1.85 24.04 -30.68
C ASP A 21 2.11 23.03 -29.54
N SER A 22 3.13 22.17 -29.66
CA SER A 22 3.50 21.18 -28.62
C SER A 22 4.82 21.50 -27.90
N GLU A 23 5.40 22.68 -28.10
CA GLU A 23 6.63 23.13 -27.42
C GLU A 23 6.34 24.21 -26.36
N SER A 24 5.30 24.01 -25.56
CA SER A 24 5.14 24.74 -24.28
C SER A 24 4.88 23.78 -23.14
N SER A 25 5.69 22.72 -23.09
CA SER A 25 5.89 22.01 -21.84
C SER A 25 6.73 22.91 -20.94
N ASP A 26 6.10 23.93 -20.34
CA ASP A 26 6.54 24.58 -19.09
C ASP A 26 6.41 23.56 -17.94
N ALA A 27 6.90 22.34 -18.16
CA ALA A 27 7.20 21.43 -17.08
C ALA A 27 8.50 21.97 -16.48
N PRO A 28 8.55 22.27 -15.18
CA PRO A 28 9.79 22.65 -14.54
C PRO A 28 10.83 21.59 -14.86
N ASP A 29 12.05 22.03 -15.20
CA ASP A 29 13.18 21.12 -15.38
C ASP A 29 13.38 20.41 -14.04
N VAL A 30 13.01 19.14 -13.99
CA VAL A 30 13.13 18.33 -12.78
C VAL A 30 14.60 17.97 -12.69
N GLU A 31 15.31 18.63 -11.77
CA GLU A 31 16.68 18.29 -11.48
C GLU A 31 16.70 16.90 -10.83
N PHE A 32 16.95 15.88 -11.65
CA PHE A 32 17.09 14.51 -11.18
C PHE A 32 18.44 14.38 -10.48
N VAL A 33 18.40 14.44 -9.15
CA VAL A 33 19.50 13.95 -8.32
C VAL A 33 19.36 12.42 -8.32
N TYR A 34 20.44 11.69 -8.57
CA TYR A 34 20.43 10.22 -8.60
C TYR A 34 20.87 9.60 -7.26
N ASP A 35 21.25 10.44 -6.29
CA ASP A 35 21.86 10.07 -5.00
C ASP A 35 20.90 10.27 -3.81
N ASP A 36 19.71 10.84 -4.04
CA ASP A 36 18.65 11.04 -3.04
C ASP A 36 17.71 9.83 -2.90
N ALA A 37 17.75 8.90 -3.86
CA ALA A 37 16.94 7.68 -3.86
C ALA A 37 17.30 6.67 -2.74
N ASP A 38 18.47 6.80 -2.12
CA ASP A 38 18.93 5.92 -1.04
C ASP A 38 18.55 6.45 0.37
N GLU A 39 17.94 7.63 0.45
CA GLU A 39 17.49 8.18 1.73
C GLU A 39 16.18 7.55 2.18
N HIS A 40 16.17 6.95 3.37
CA HIS A 40 14.99 6.30 3.94
C HIS A 40 13.78 7.25 4.12
N THR A 41 14.05 8.56 4.23
CA THR A 41 13.04 9.62 4.25
C THR A 41 12.33 9.76 2.90
N VAL A 42 13.04 9.57 1.79
CA VAL A 42 12.48 9.56 0.43
C VAL A 42 11.63 8.31 0.23
N GLU A 43 12.11 7.13 0.63
CA GLU A 43 11.33 5.89 0.62
C GLU A 43 10.02 6.03 1.44
N LEU A 44 10.09 6.69 2.60
CA LEU A 44 8.94 6.95 3.44
C LEU A 44 7.93 7.91 2.77
N ALA A 45 8.42 8.95 2.10
CA ALA A 45 7.57 9.90 1.38
C ALA A 45 6.87 9.24 0.19
N GLU A 46 7.51 8.28 -0.47
CA GLU A 46 6.89 7.44 -1.49
C GLU A 46 5.80 6.54 -0.90
N LEU A 47 6.14 5.81 0.17
CA LEU A 47 5.19 4.93 0.87
C LEU A 47 3.97 5.70 1.39
N TYR A 48 4.17 6.87 1.99
CA TYR A 48 3.08 7.72 2.51
C TYR A 48 2.54 8.72 1.48
N SER A 49 2.43 8.28 0.22
CA SER A 49 1.82 9.09 -0.83
C SER A 49 0.34 9.37 -0.55
N TYR A 50 -0.14 10.56 -0.92
CA TYR A 50 -1.54 10.93 -0.76
C TYR A 50 -2.51 10.00 -1.51
N THR A 51 -2.03 9.36 -2.58
CA THR A 51 -2.79 8.39 -3.35
C THR A 51 -3.04 7.08 -2.59
N GLU A 52 -2.15 6.71 -1.66
CA GLU A 52 -2.25 5.48 -0.85
C GLU A 52 -3.01 5.68 0.47
N TYR A 53 -3.19 6.94 0.89
CA TYR A 53 -3.88 7.28 2.14
C TYR A 53 -5.24 6.57 2.34
N PRO A 54 -6.13 6.44 1.32
CA PRO A 54 -7.40 5.72 1.50
C PRO A 54 -7.22 4.27 1.96
N ASP A 55 -6.18 3.57 1.50
CA ASP A 55 -5.91 2.18 1.90
C ASP A 55 -5.34 2.14 3.32
N PHE A 56 -4.48 3.09 3.68
CA PHE A 56 -3.94 3.21 5.04
C PHE A 56 -5.01 3.56 6.07
N ALA A 57 -6.01 4.35 5.68
CA ALA A 57 -7.15 4.64 6.53
C ALA A 57 -7.91 3.36 6.91
N LEU A 58 -8.05 2.41 5.98
CA LEU A 58 -8.66 1.10 6.27
C LEU A 58 -7.82 0.29 7.27
N ASN A 59 -6.49 0.35 7.16
CA ASN A 59 -5.59 -0.34 8.08
C ASN A 59 -5.68 0.23 9.50
N LYS A 60 -5.65 1.56 9.60
CA LYS A 60 -5.85 2.27 10.86
C LYS A 60 -7.20 1.91 11.48
N GLN A 61 -8.29 1.96 10.70
CA GLN A 61 -9.63 1.65 11.18
C GLN A 61 -9.72 0.21 11.71
N ALA A 62 -9.25 -0.77 10.93
CA ALA A 62 -9.28 -2.18 11.33
C ALA A 62 -8.53 -2.40 12.66
N PHE A 63 -7.34 -1.79 12.80
CA PHE A 63 -6.60 -1.86 14.05
C PHE A 63 -7.34 -1.19 15.20
N THR A 64 -7.80 0.05 15.03
CA THR A 64 -8.47 0.80 16.11
C THR A 64 -9.71 0.08 16.62
N GLU A 65 -10.54 -0.46 15.71
CA GLU A 65 -11.73 -1.22 16.09
C GLU A 65 -11.37 -2.51 16.83
N HIS A 66 -10.38 -3.25 16.34
CA HIS A 66 -9.95 -4.51 16.95
C HIS A 66 -9.31 -4.29 18.32
N PHE A 67 -8.38 -3.33 18.42
CA PHE A 67 -7.69 -2.98 19.64
C PHE A 67 -8.68 -2.50 20.72
N ALA A 68 -9.64 -1.64 20.35
CA ALA A 68 -10.68 -1.17 21.26
C ALA A 68 -11.58 -2.30 21.80
N GLN A 69 -11.81 -3.36 21.00
CA GLN A 69 -12.61 -4.52 21.42
C GLN A 69 -11.86 -5.49 22.35
N TYR A 70 -10.53 -5.52 22.27
CA TYR A 70 -9.71 -6.48 23.01
C TYR A 70 -9.87 -6.38 24.53
N GLY A 71 -10.02 -5.18 25.08
CA GLY A 71 -10.22 -5.00 26.51
C GLY A 71 -10.17 -3.54 26.94
N ARG A 72 -10.43 -3.29 28.24
CA ARG A 72 -10.28 -1.94 28.79
C ARG A 72 -8.81 -1.62 29.00
N HIS A 73 -8.30 -0.68 28.23
CA HIS A 73 -6.98 -0.11 28.36
C HIS A 73 -7.09 1.41 28.24
N ASP A 74 -6.19 2.12 28.91
CA ASP A 74 -6.13 3.58 28.85
C ASP A 74 -5.17 3.99 27.72
N GLY A 75 -5.69 4.69 26.71
CA GLY A 75 -4.90 5.27 25.63
C GLY A 75 -4.74 4.39 24.38
N GLY A 76 -3.79 4.77 23.52
CA GLY A 76 -3.51 4.12 22.23
C GLY A 76 -2.36 3.11 22.29
N TRP A 77 -1.92 2.64 21.13
CA TRP A 77 -0.80 1.70 21.02
C TRP A 77 0.51 2.29 21.57
N SER A 78 0.75 3.58 21.32
CA SER A 78 1.96 4.28 21.77
C SER A 78 2.05 4.39 23.30
N THR A 79 0.92 4.41 24.01
CA THR A 79 0.88 4.46 25.49
C THR A 79 0.80 3.07 26.13
N ALA A 80 0.51 2.02 25.34
CA ALA A 80 0.47 0.65 25.83
C ALA A 80 1.86 0.17 26.30
N ASN A 81 1.91 -0.51 27.44
CA ASN A 81 3.12 -1.17 27.91
C ASN A 81 3.37 -2.50 27.17
N ASP A 82 4.59 -3.02 27.26
CA ASP A 82 5.00 -4.25 26.55
C ASP A 82 4.11 -5.45 26.90
N SER A 83 3.65 -5.57 28.15
CA SER A 83 2.75 -6.66 28.53
C SER A 83 1.40 -6.57 27.81
N LEU A 84 0.80 -5.38 27.73
CA LEU A 84 -0.44 -5.16 27.00
C LEU A 84 -0.26 -5.42 25.51
N ARG A 85 0.85 -4.94 24.91
CA ARG A 85 1.16 -5.16 23.50
C ARG A 85 1.30 -6.64 23.19
N SER A 86 2.10 -7.38 23.96
CA SER A 86 2.30 -8.82 23.76
C SER A 86 1.01 -9.62 23.96
N ASN A 87 0.21 -9.30 24.98
CA ASN A 87 -1.07 -9.97 25.23
C ASN A 87 -2.07 -9.69 24.09
N TYR A 88 -2.14 -8.46 23.59
CA TYR A 88 -2.95 -8.12 22.42
C TYR A 88 -2.51 -8.87 21.17
N LEU A 89 -1.21 -8.93 20.90
CA LEU A 89 -0.67 -9.64 19.74
C LEU A 89 -0.96 -11.14 19.80
N LEU A 90 -0.85 -11.75 20.98
CA LEU A 90 -1.24 -13.16 21.15
C LEU A 90 -2.73 -13.36 20.88
N HIS A 91 -3.59 -12.45 21.33
CA HIS A 91 -5.02 -12.50 21.02
C HIS A 91 -5.29 -12.32 19.52
N LEU A 92 -4.65 -11.35 18.88
CA LEU A 92 -4.75 -11.11 17.44
C LEU A 92 -4.35 -12.35 16.63
N LEU A 93 -3.30 -13.07 17.06
CA LEU A 93 -2.85 -14.31 16.42
C LEU A 93 -3.91 -15.41 16.53
N ASN A 94 -4.50 -15.63 17.70
CA ASN A 94 -5.59 -16.59 17.89
C ASN A 94 -6.83 -16.24 17.04
N ASP A 95 -7.18 -14.95 16.97
CA ASP A 95 -8.33 -14.48 16.20
C ASP A 95 -8.14 -14.71 14.70
N ILE A 96 -6.91 -14.57 14.19
CA ILE A 96 -6.56 -14.83 12.78
C ILE A 96 -6.77 -16.29 12.41
N GLU A 97 -6.35 -17.22 13.27
CA GLU A 97 -6.45 -18.65 13.00
C GLU A 97 -7.90 -19.13 12.88
N MET A 98 -8.81 -18.53 13.66
CA MET A 98 -10.23 -18.91 13.73
C MET A 98 -11.12 -18.11 12.77
N ALA A 99 -10.58 -17.08 12.12
CA ALA A 99 -11.34 -16.16 11.30
C ALA A 99 -11.67 -16.69 9.89
N ASP A 100 -12.83 -16.28 9.38
CA ASP A 100 -13.17 -16.43 7.97
C ASP A 100 -12.31 -15.50 7.08
N ARG A 101 -12.40 -15.66 5.75
CA ARG A 101 -11.58 -14.88 4.80
C ARG A 101 -11.72 -13.37 4.99
N ALA A 102 -12.94 -12.87 5.17
CA ALA A 102 -13.20 -11.43 5.28
C ALA A 102 -12.65 -10.86 6.59
N ARG A 103 -12.86 -11.57 7.70
CA ARG A 103 -12.31 -11.20 9.00
C ARG A 103 -10.79 -11.32 9.03
N ARG A 104 -10.19 -12.36 8.44
CA ARG A 104 -8.73 -12.48 8.31
C ARG A 104 -8.13 -11.29 7.58
N LEU A 105 -8.73 -10.82 6.48
CA LEU A 105 -8.26 -9.64 5.77
C LEU A 105 -8.28 -8.39 6.67
N GLN A 106 -9.32 -8.21 7.49
CA GLN A 106 -9.37 -7.12 8.46
C GLN A 106 -8.28 -7.24 9.53
N LEU A 107 -8.01 -8.43 10.05
CA LEU A 107 -6.95 -8.64 11.04
C LEU A 107 -5.55 -8.43 10.43
N LEU A 108 -5.34 -8.84 9.17
CA LEU A 108 -4.13 -8.54 8.41
C LEU A 108 -3.92 -7.04 8.20
N ARG A 109 -5.00 -6.29 7.95
CA ARG A 109 -4.96 -4.82 7.90
C ARG A 109 -4.52 -4.22 9.24
N SER A 110 -4.95 -4.79 10.36
CA SER A 110 -4.48 -4.40 11.69
C SER A 110 -2.98 -4.65 11.87
N ILE A 111 -2.46 -5.78 11.38
CA ILE A 111 -1.02 -6.09 11.40
C ILE A 111 -0.25 -5.09 10.53
N LEU A 112 -0.74 -4.79 9.32
CA LEU A 112 -0.11 -3.82 8.43
C LEU A 112 0.00 -2.44 9.07
N TYR A 113 -1.05 -1.98 9.76
CA TYR A 113 -1.01 -0.70 10.49
C TYR A 113 0.07 -0.68 11.58
N LEU A 114 0.29 -1.80 12.26
CA LEU A 114 1.39 -1.94 13.23
C LEU A 114 2.76 -1.87 12.54
N CYS A 115 2.95 -2.60 11.44
CA CYS A 115 4.18 -2.55 10.65
C CYS A 115 4.47 -1.14 10.10
N GLN A 116 3.42 -0.39 9.77
CA GLN A 116 3.46 1.01 9.35
C GLN A 116 3.87 1.96 10.49
N GLY A 117 4.05 1.46 11.72
CA GLY A 117 4.52 2.28 12.84
C GLY A 117 3.44 3.13 13.50
N VAL A 118 2.16 2.77 13.30
CA VAL A 118 1.01 3.44 13.93
C VAL A 118 1.05 4.94 13.63
N PHE A 119 1.11 5.28 12.34
CA PHE A 119 1.23 6.66 11.85
C PHE A 119 0.14 7.60 12.39
N GLY A 120 -1.01 7.07 12.80
CA GLY A 120 -2.07 7.87 13.41
C GLY A 120 -1.77 8.39 14.81
N GLU A 121 -0.74 7.86 15.48
CA GLU A 121 -0.29 8.25 16.83
C GLU A 121 1.14 8.84 16.83
N ALA A 122 1.87 8.74 15.71
CA ALA A 122 3.21 9.31 15.58
C ALA A 122 3.15 10.82 15.33
N GLU A 123 3.94 11.60 16.07
CA GLU A 123 4.03 13.06 15.90
C GLU A 123 5.20 13.48 15.00
N THR A 124 6.20 12.60 14.85
CA THR A 124 7.41 12.86 14.06
C THR A 124 7.77 11.66 13.20
N GLU A 125 8.45 11.91 12.09
CA GLU A 125 9.00 10.86 11.22
C GLU A 125 9.92 9.92 11.99
N SER A 126 10.80 10.46 12.85
CA SER A 126 11.69 9.65 13.70
C SER A 126 10.91 8.70 14.62
N GLN A 127 9.81 9.16 15.20
CA GLN A 127 8.94 8.32 16.02
C GLN A 127 8.23 7.25 15.18
N LEU A 128 7.71 7.62 14.01
CA LEU A 128 7.10 6.68 13.08
C LEU A 128 8.07 5.53 12.73
N MET A 129 9.31 5.88 12.42
CA MET A 129 10.36 4.92 12.10
C MET A 129 10.72 4.02 13.28
N SER A 130 10.88 4.63 14.46
CA SER A 130 11.16 3.89 15.69
C SER A 130 10.04 2.89 16.01
N ASN A 131 8.79 3.34 15.89
CA ASN A 131 7.59 2.53 16.10
C ASN A 131 7.50 1.40 15.08
N SER A 132 7.67 1.69 13.78
CA SER A 132 7.62 0.70 12.72
C SER A 132 8.62 -0.42 12.97
N ARG A 133 9.89 -0.06 13.21
CA ARG A 133 10.95 -1.01 13.53
C ARG A 133 10.61 -1.83 14.78
N HIS A 134 10.25 -1.18 15.88
CA HIS A 134 9.90 -1.88 17.13
C HIS A 134 8.73 -2.85 16.95
N ASN A 135 7.67 -2.43 16.26
CA ASN A 135 6.48 -3.24 16.02
C ASN A 135 6.80 -4.45 15.14
N VAL A 136 7.62 -4.30 14.10
CA VAL A 136 8.05 -5.42 13.24
C VAL A 136 8.82 -6.47 14.05
N PHE A 137 9.76 -6.04 14.90
CA PHE A 137 10.47 -6.98 15.78
C PHE A 137 9.53 -7.67 16.77
N LEU A 138 8.61 -6.92 17.37
CA LEU A 138 7.64 -7.47 18.31
C LEU A 138 6.70 -8.51 17.65
N LEU A 139 6.23 -8.24 16.43
CA LEU A 139 5.43 -9.17 15.64
C LEU A 139 6.24 -10.43 15.30
N TYR A 140 7.50 -10.27 14.91
CA TYR A 140 8.40 -11.38 14.63
C TYR A 140 8.61 -12.27 15.86
N GLU A 141 8.93 -11.66 17.01
CA GLU A 141 9.08 -12.35 18.30
C GLU A 141 7.78 -13.04 18.77
N SER A 142 6.63 -12.47 18.40
CA SER A 142 5.31 -13.03 18.69
C SER A 142 4.87 -14.14 17.72
N GLY A 143 5.71 -14.51 16.74
CA GLY A 143 5.46 -15.64 15.83
C GLY A 143 4.63 -15.33 14.58
N PHE A 144 4.35 -14.05 14.29
CA PHE A 144 3.51 -13.66 13.15
C PHE A 144 4.11 -14.06 11.80
N PHE A 145 5.44 -14.15 11.69
CA PHE A 145 6.08 -14.50 10.42
C PHE A 145 5.60 -15.87 9.89
N VAL A 146 5.49 -16.87 10.76
CA VAL A 146 5.04 -18.22 10.35
C VAL A 146 3.59 -18.17 9.90
N ILE A 147 2.72 -17.55 10.69
CA ILE A 147 1.29 -17.41 10.38
C ILE A 147 1.08 -16.67 9.05
N LEU A 148 1.83 -15.60 8.79
CA LEU A 148 1.73 -14.85 7.53
C LEU A 148 2.09 -15.70 6.31
N ILE A 149 3.11 -16.56 6.42
CA ILE A 149 3.47 -17.51 5.34
C ILE A 149 2.37 -18.56 5.15
N GLU A 150 1.81 -19.10 6.23
CA GLU A 150 0.72 -20.07 6.16
C GLU A 150 -0.53 -19.47 5.51
N LEU A 151 -0.90 -18.24 5.87
CA LEU A 151 -2.01 -17.52 5.27
C LEU A 151 -1.78 -17.22 3.79
N LEU A 152 -0.55 -16.86 3.41
CA LEU A 152 -0.20 -16.63 2.00
C LEU A 152 -0.36 -17.92 1.18
N ASN A 153 0.12 -19.05 1.70
CA ASN A 153 -0.05 -20.35 1.06
C ASN A 153 -1.52 -20.73 0.93
N LEU A 154 -2.31 -20.50 1.99
CA LEU A 154 -3.75 -20.75 1.98
C LEU A 154 -4.47 -19.94 0.89
N GLU A 155 -4.12 -18.66 0.72
CA GLU A 155 -4.74 -17.81 -0.31
C GLU A 155 -4.26 -18.18 -1.73
N ALA A 156 -3.02 -18.61 -1.88
CA ALA A 156 -2.50 -19.14 -3.14
C ALA A 156 -3.26 -20.40 -3.58
N GLU A 157 -3.46 -21.36 -2.68
CA GLU A 157 -4.25 -22.57 -2.94
C GLU A 157 -5.72 -22.25 -3.27
N ASN A 158 -6.34 -21.33 -2.54
CA ASN A 158 -7.70 -20.86 -2.82
C ASN A 158 -7.82 -20.18 -4.19
N SER A 159 -6.82 -19.42 -4.61
CA SER A 159 -6.79 -18.77 -5.93
C SER A 159 -6.69 -19.79 -7.07
N VAL A 160 -5.90 -20.85 -6.87
CA VAL A 160 -5.81 -21.99 -7.80
C VAL A 160 -7.14 -22.78 -7.84
N ALA A 161 -7.78 -22.99 -6.68
CA ALA A 161 -9.08 -23.67 -6.60
C ALA A 161 -10.23 -22.85 -7.24
N ALA A 162 -10.23 -21.53 -7.05
CA ALA A 162 -11.23 -20.63 -7.61
C ALA A 162 -11.09 -20.41 -9.13
N SER A 163 -9.87 -20.54 -9.66
CA SER A 163 -9.58 -20.45 -11.10
C SER A 163 -9.84 -21.77 -11.85
N ALA A 164 -9.99 -22.89 -11.14
CA ALA A 164 -10.18 -24.21 -11.75
C ALA A 164 -11.51 -24.40 -12.53
N PRO A 165 -12.65 -23.74 -12.21
CA PRO A 165 -13.87 -23.92 -13.01
C PRO A 165 -14.41 -22.68 -13.73
N LEU A 166 -13.97 -21.45 -13.48
CA LEU A 166 -14.48 -20.27 -14.21
C LEU A 166 -13.38 -19.27 -14.57
N ARG A 167 -13.26 -19.00 -15.87
CA ARG A 167 -12.59 -17.82 -16.44
C ARG A 167 -13.33 -16.54 -15.99
N LYS A 168 -13.15 -16.14 -14.74
CA LYS A 168 -13.46 -14.76 -14.35
C LYS A 168 -12.43 -13.84 -15.03
N PRO A 169 -12.83 -12.69 -15.58
CA PRO A 169 -11.88 -11.71 -16.07
C PRO A 169 -10.91 -11.37 -14.95
N ALA A 170 -9.61 -11.30 -15.26
CA ALA A 170 -8.58 -10.95 -14.29
C ALA A 170 -8.96 -9.62 -13.64
N VAL A 171 -9.20 -9.64 -12.33
CA VAL A 171 -9.45 -8.41 -11.57
C VAL A 171 -8.14 -7.62 -11.60
N SER A 172 -8.18 -6.39 -12.10
CA SER A 172 -7.02 -5.51 -12.12
C SER A 172 -6.60 -5.18 -10.68
N ILE A 173 -5.30 -5.12 -10.41
CA ILE A 173 -4.77 -4.75 -9.09
C ILE A 173 -5.28 -3.35 -8.67
N ALA A 174 -5.45 -2.44 -9.62
CA ALA A 174 -5.99 -1.11 -9.35
C ALA A 174 -7.42 -1.16 -8.76
N ASP A 175 -8.22 -2.15 -9.18
CA ASP A 175 -9.63 -2.26 -8.82
C ASP A 175 -9.88 -3.11 -7.57
N SER A 176 -8.88 -3.85 -7.08
CA SER A 176 -9.01 -4.73 -5.91
C SER A 176 -8.18 -4.24 -4.73
N THR A 177 -8.87 -3.78 -3.69
CA THR A 177 -8.26 -3.48 -2.38
C THR A 177 -7.86 -4.74 -1.61
N GLU A 178 -8.21 -5.94 -2.08
CA GLU A 178 -7.73 -7.20 -1.51
C GLU A 178 -6.38 -7.63 -2.13
N LEU A 179 -6.11 -7.20 -3.38
CA LEU A 179 -4.87 -7.52 -4.10
C LEU A 179 -3.77 -6.47 -3.91
N ARG A 180 -4.16 -5.22 -3.63
CA ARG A 180 -3.28 -4.17 -3.13
C ARG A 180 -3.03 -4.37 -1.65
#